data_AF-A0A0J0ZNW8-F1
#
_entry.id   AF-A0A0J0ZNW8-F1
#
_cell.length_a   1.000
_cell.length_b   1.000
_cell.length_c   1.000
_cell.angle_alpha   90.00
_cell.angle_beta   90.00
_cell.angle_gamma   90.00
#
_symmetry.space_group_name_H-M   'P 1'
#
loop_
_entity.id
_entity.type
_entity.pdbx_description
1 polymer ?
#
loop_
_entity_poly.entity_id
_entity_poly.type
_entity_poly.pdbx_seq_one_letter_code
_entity_poly.pdbx_strand_id
1 'polypeptide(L)'
;MKLKTVTIDGKVYAEVDGDKPIYIHDDGKEMPHDAPHSVATIARLNNEAKTHREAKEAAEKALKAFEGIEDPAAAKKALQTIQNLDDKKLVDAGEVEKVKAEAIKAVEEKYAPIVEQRDALEASLHKELIGGGFARSKYIQDNIAVPVDMVQATFGHHFK
;
A
#
# COMPACT_ATOMS: atom_id res chain seq x y z
N MET A 1 7.97 60.25 -26.62
CA MET A 1 7.98 61.26 -25.53
C MET A 1 9.22 62.15 -25.63
N LYS A 2 9.08 63.46 -25.47
CA LYS A 2 10.21 64.42 -25.42
C LYS A 2 10.06 65.31 -24.20
N LEU A 3 11.18 65.66 -23.55
CA LEU A 3 11.17 66.58 -22.42
C LEU A 3 10.71 67.97 -22.88
N LYS A 4 9.77 68.59 -22.17
CA LYS A 4 9.38 69.97 -22.41
C LYS A 4 10.46 70.89 -21.87
N THR A 5 10.97 71.78 -22.72
CA THR A 5 12.09 72.67 -22.39
C THR A 5 11.78 74.12 -22.72
N VAL A 6 12.31 75.04 -21.92
CA VAL A 6 12.28 76.49 -22.14
C VAL A 6 13.71 77.03 -22.23
N THR A 7 13.94 78.04 -23.08
CA THR A 7 15.26 78.71 -23.18
C THR A 7 15.21 80.08 -22.52
N ILE A 8 16.10 80.32 -21.55
CA ILE A 8 16.24 81.58 -20.82
C ILE A 8 17.71 81.97 -20.84
N ASP A 9 18.04 83.19 -21.30
CA ASP A 9 19.42 83.72 -21.40
C ASP A 9 20.41 82.76 -22.11
N GLY A 10 19.95 82.09 -23.18
CA GLY A 10 20.76 81.14 -23.95
C GLY A 10 20.98 79.78 -23.30
N LYS A 11 20.38 79.51 -22.14
CA LYS A 11 20.41 78.21 -21.45
C LYS A 11 19.06 77.49 -21.57
N VAL A 12 19.10 76.18 -21.75
CA VAL A 12 17.92 75.31 -21.86
C VAL A 12 17.58 74.73 -20.49
N TYR A 13 16.34 74.91 -20.04
CA TYR A 13 15.80 74.41 -18.78
C TYR A 13 14.61 73.48 -19.03
N ALA A 14 14.41 72.51 -18.15
CA ALA A 14 13.22 71.65 -18.16
C ALA A 14 12.03 72.39 -17.54
N GLU A 15 10.85 72.26 -18.14
CA GLU A 15 9.61 72.68 -17.48
C GLU A 15 9.18 71.60 -16.48
N VAL A 16 8.75 72.03 -15.29
CA VAL A 16 8.37 71.14 -14.19
C VAL A 16 6.96 71.48 -13.70
N ASP A 17 6.21 70.47 -13.31
CA ASP A 17 4.99 70.58 -12.53
C ASP A 17 5.29 70.05 -11.12
N GLY A 18 5.37 70.96 -10.14
CA GLY A 18 5.94 70.67 -8.83
C GLY A 18 7.42 70.28 -8.93
N ASP A 19 7.75 69.07 -8.52
CA ASP A 19 9.09 68.47 -8.56
C ASP A 19 9.31 67.54 -9.78
N LYS A 20 8.31 67.43 -10.67
CA LYS A 20 8.31 66.46 -11.78
C LYS A 20 8.52 67.16 -13.14
N PRO A 21 9.49 66.72 -13.95
CA PRO A 21 9.65 67.23 -15.32
C PRO A 21 8.45 66.88 -16.21
N ILE A 22 8.01 67.82 -17.03
CA ILE A 22 6.91 67.66 -17.98
C ILE A 22 7.44 67.06 -19.28
N TYR A 23 6.81 65.98 -19.75
CA TYR A 23 7.09 65.37 -21.04
C TYR A 23 5.91 65.56 -22.00
N ILE A 24 6.24 65.85 -23.26
CA ILE A 24 5.31 65.85 -24.38
C ILE A 24 5.27 64.45 -24.97
N HIS A 25 4.10 63.81 -24.89
CA HIS A 25 3.83 62.51 -25.47
C HIS A 25 3.66 62.60 -27.00
N ASP A 26 3.69 61.45 -27.66
CA ASP A 26 3.62 61.41 -29.13
C ASP A 26 2.24 61.85 -29.67
N ASP A 27 1.21 61.88 -28.80
CA ASP A 27 -0.13 62.44 -29.06
C ASP A 27 -0.21 63.96 -28.77
N GLY A 28 0.90 64.60 -28.44
CA GLY A 28 0.99 66.03 -28.13
C GLY A 28 0.56 66.40 -26.71
N LYS A 29 0.15 65.43 -25.88
CA LYS A 29 -0.23 65.72 -24.49
C LYS A 29 0.99 65.95 -23.61
N GLU A 30 0.86 66.91 -22.71
CA GLU A 30 1.85 67.22 -21.70
C GLU A 30 1.48 66.53 -20.40
N MET A 31 2.39 65.74 -19.83
CA MET A 31 2.20 65.12 -18.52
C MET A 31 3.48 65.17 -17.68
N PRO A 32 3.36 65.38 -16.36
CA PRO A 32 4.48 65.24 -15.44
C PRO A 32 4.95 63.79 -15.36
N HIS A 33 6.25 63.57 -15.47
CA HIS A 33 6.85 62.25 -15.35
C HIS A 33 7.34 61.97 -13.92
N ASP A 34 6.72 60.98 -13.28
CA ASP A 34 7.15 60.45 -11.99
C ASP A 34 8.15 59.30 -12.19
N ALA A 35 9.45 59.64 -12.20
CA ALA A 35 10.51 58.66 -12.37
C ALA A 35 10.58 57.65 -11.21
N PRO A 36 10.50 58.04 -9.91
CA PRO A 36 10.47 57.07 -8.82
C PRO A 36 9.33 56.05 -8.92
N HIS A 37 8.10 56.51 -9.21
CA HIS A 37 6.95 55.62 -9.38
C HIS A 37 7.10 54.68 -10.59
N SER A 38 7.66 55.19 -11.68
CA SER A 38 7.93 54.39 -12.89
C SER A 38 8.94 53.27 -12.60
N VAL A 39 10.03 53.57 -11.90
CA VAL A 39 11.04 52.58 -11.48
C VAL A 39 10.42 51.53 -10.55
N ALA A 40 9.60 51.95 -9.57
CA ALA A 40 8.89 51.04 -8.68
C ALA A 40 7.95 50.10 -9.45
N THR A 41 7.24 50.64 -10.45
CA THR A 41 6.34 49.87 -11.32
C THR A 41 7.11 48.85 -12.17
N ILE A 42 8.25 49.24 -12.74
CA ILE A 42 9.12 48.33 -13.51
C ILE A 42 9.63 47.19 -12.62
N ALA A 43 10.07 47.49 -11.40
CA ALA A 43 10.53 46.48 -10.45
C ALA A 43 9.41 45.49 -10.09
N ARG A 44 8.19 45.97 -9.84
CA ARG A 44 7.02 45.12 -9.58
C ARG A 44 6.71 44.21 -10.77
N LEU A 45 6.61 44.76 -11.98
CA LEU A 45 6.30 43.99 -13.20
C LEU A 45 7.37 42.93 -13.49
N ASN A 46 8.65 43.25 -13.29
CA ASN A 46 9.73 42.28 -13.47
C ASN A 46 9.64 41.13 -12.47
N ASN A 47 9.29 41.41 -11.21
CA ASN A 47 9.06 40.38 -10.21
C ASN A 47 7.84 39.51 -10.56
N GLU A 48 6.75 40.10 -11.01
CA GLU A 48 5.57 39.35 -11.49
C GLU A 48 5.93 38.44 -12.67
N ALA A 49 6.65 38.95 -13.67
CA ALA A 49 7.11 38.15 -14.82
C ALA A 49 8.01 36.98 -14.38
N LYS A 50 8.90 37.21 -13.42
CA LYS A 50 9.73 36.15 -12.82
C LYS A 50 8.85 35.08 -12.17
N THR A 51 7.89 35.46 -11.34
CA THR A 51 6.96 34.53 -10.67
C THR A 51 6.14 33.72 -11.68
N HIS A 52 5.65 34.34 -12.75
CA HIS A 52 4.92 33.65 -13.82
C HIS A 52 5.80 32.61 -14.54
N ARG A 53 7.07 32.95 -14.81
CA ARG A 53 8.01 32.00 -15.40
C ARG A 53 8.27 30.82 -14.48
N GLU A 54 8.55 31.08 -13.21
CA GLU A 54 8.79 30.03 -12.21
C GLU A 54 7.57 29.11 -12.04
N ALA A 55 6.36 29.68 -11.98
CA ALA A 55 5.12 28.90 -11.92
C ALA A 55 4.91 28.04 -13.18
N LYS A 56 5.22 28.58 -14.36
CA LYS A 56 5.14 27.84 -15.62
C LYS A 56 6.13 26.67 -15.64
N GLU A 57 7.39 26.91 -15.28
CA GLU A 57 8.42 25.85 -15.21
C GLU A 57 8.03 24.76 -14.21
N ALA A 58 7.47 25.12 -13.05
CA ALA A 58 6.97 24.16 -12.07
C ALA A 58 5.80 23.33 -12.60
N ALA A 59 4.85 23.96 -13.31
CA ALA A 59 3.70 23.28 -13.91
C ALA A 59 4.13 22.32 -15.03
N GLU A 60 5.04 22.74 -15.91
CA GLU A 60 5.60 21.89 -16.97
C GLU A 60 6.35 20.69 -16.39
N LYS A 61 7.14 20.89 -15.32
CA LYS A 61 7.81 19.79 -14.61
C LYS A 61 6.81 18.81 -13.97
N ALA A 62 5.71 19.30 -13.41
CA ALA A 62 4.67 18.45 -12.84
C ALA A 62 3.92 17.66 -13.94
N LEU A 63 3.61 18.32 -15.07
CA LEU A 63 2.98 17.68 -16.22
C LEU A 63 3.86 16.59 -16.84
N LYS A 64 5.18 16.75 -16.80
CA LYS A 64 6.13 15.75 -17.30
C LYS A 64 5.96 14.37 -16.65
N ALA A 65 5.54 14.31 -15.38
CA ALA A 65 5.27 13.03 -14.71
C ALA A 65 4.08 12.25 -15.31
N PHE A 66 3.26 12.91 -16.14
CA PHE A 66 2.13 12.33 -16.85
C PHE A 66 2.41 12.12 -18.35
N GLU A 67 3.65 12.35 -18.82
CA GLU A 67 4.04 12.02 -20.20
C GLU A 67 3.76 10.55 -20.52
N GLY A 68 3.15 10.30 -21.69
CA GLY A 68 2.72 8.96 -22.11
C GLY A 68 1.30 8.56 -21.69
N ILE A 69 0.60 9.39 -20.91
CA ILE A 69 -0.84 9.20 -20.63
C ILE A 69 -1.65 10.01 -21.65
N GLU A 70 -2.09 9.37 -22.72
CA GLU A 70 -2.90 10.01 -23.77
C GLU A 70 -4.36 10.24 -23.34
N ASP A 71 -4.93 9.33 -22.54
CA ASP A 71 -6.27 9.45 -21.98
C ASP A 71 -6.22 9.31 -20.43
N PRO A 72 -6.24 10.42 -19.69
CA PRO A 72 -6.26 10.41 -18.23
C PRO A 72 -7.49 9.70 -17.63
N ALA A 73 -8.63 9.69 -18.32
CA ALA A 73 -9.84 9.02 -17.84
C ALA A 73 -9.70 7.49 -17.97
N ALA A 74 -9.16 7.01 -19.10
CA ALA A 74 -8.82 5.60 -19.28
C ALA A 74 -7.77 5.14 -18.26
N ALA A 75 -6.72 5.94 -18.00
CA ALA A 75 -5.71 5.62 -17.00
C ALA A 75 -6.32 5.50 -15.59
N LYS A 76 -7.20 6.43 -15.18
CA LYS A 76 -7.92 6.33 -13.90
C LYS A 76 -8.79 5.08 -13.82
N LYS A 77 -9.50 4.73 -14.90
CA LYS A 77 -10.33 3.52 -14.96
C LYS A 77 -9.50 2.24 -14.89
N ALA A 78 -8.33 2.22 -15.51
CA ALA A 78 -7.39 1.09 -15.41
C ALA A 78 -6.90 0.92 -13.97
N LEU A 79 -6.51 2.00 -13.28
CA LEU A 79 -6.11 1.97 -11.87
C LEU A 79 -7.23 1.45 -10.97
N GLN A 80 -8.47 1.91 -11.16
CA GLN A 80 -9.64 1.40 -10.43
C GLN A 80 -9.88 -0.10 -10.69
N THR A 81 -9.69 -0.55 -11.94
CA THR A 81 -9.86 -1.96 -12.30
C THR A 81 -8.81 -2.84 -11.62
N ILE A 82 -7.56 -2.39 -11.56
CA ILE A 82 -6.46 -3.10 -10.86
C ILE A 82 -6.76 -3.18 -9.36
N GLN A 83 -7.19 -2.08 -8.75
CA GLN A 83 -7.58 -2.07 -7.34
C GLN A 83 -8.69 -3.09 -7.05
N ASN A 84 -9.74 -3.13 -7.88
CA ASN A 84 -10.82 -4.10 -7.74
C ASN A 84 -10.35 -5.57 -7.92
N LEU A 85 -9.32 -5.82 -8.73
CA LEU A 85 -8.74 -7.17 -8.89
C LEU A 85 -7.99 -7.63 -7.65
N ASP A 86 -7.23 -6.75 -7.00
CA ASP A 86 -6.55 -7.07 -5.75
C ASP A 86 -7.56 -7.30 -4.62
N ASP A 87 -8.60 -6.47 -4.53
CA ASP A 87 -9.69 -6.68 -3.56
C ASP A 87 -10.39 -8.03 -3.78
N LYS A 88 -10.69 -8.39 -5.04
CA LYS A 88 -11.29 -9.70 -5.36
C LYS A 88 -10.38 -10.85 -4.98
N LYS A 89 -9.07 -10.77 -5.24
CA LYS A 89 -8.10 -11.81 -4.83
C LYS A 89 -8.03 -11.98 -3.32
N LEU A 90 -8.11 -10.90 -2.55
CA LEU A 90 -8.12 -10.95 -1.08
C LEU A 90 -9.40 -11.64 -0.57
N VAL A 91 -10.55 -11.34 -1.18
CA VAL A 91 -11.83 -12.01 -0.86
C VAL A 91 -11.77 -13.49 -1.22
N ASP A 92 -11.35 -13.82 -2.46
CA ASP A 92 -11.22 -15.20 -2.93
C ASP A 92 -10.22 -15.98 -2.06
N ALA A 93 -9.11 -15.38 -1.63
CA ALA A 93 -8.16 -16.01 -0.70
C ALA A 93 -8.80 -16.33 0.66
N GLY A 94 -9.58 -15.40 1.23
CA GLY A 94 -10.31 -15.63 2.48
C GLY A 94 -11.37 -16.73 2.37
N GLU A 95 -12.09 -16.80 1.25
CA GLU A 95 -13.04 -17.88 0.97
C GLU A 95 -12.34 -19.23 0.74
N VAL A 96 -11.23 -19.25 0.01
CA VAL A 96 -10.42 -20.47 -0.22
C VAL A 96 -9.88 -21.01 1.11
N GLU A 97 -9.39 -20.17 2.00
CA GLU A 97 -8.91 -20.62 3.32
C GLU A 97 -10.06 -21.16 4.18
N LYS A 98 -11.26 -20.58 4.12
CA LYS A 98 -12.46 -21.14 4.78
C LYS A 98 -12.85 -22.49 4.19
N VAL A 99 -12.89 -22.63 2.87
CA VAL A 99 -13.23 -23.89 2.20
C VAL A 99 -12.19 -24.97 2.53
N LYS A 100 -10.90 -24.64 2.55
CA LYS A 100 -9.85 -25.56 3.00
C LYS A 100 -10.03 -25.97 4.45
N ALA A 101 -10.31 -25.02 5.35
CA ALA A 101 -10.54 -25.31 6.77
C ALA A 101 -11.78 -26.19 6.98
N GLU A 102 -12.87 -25.91 6.28
CA GLU A 102 -14.08 -26.73 6.29
C GLU A 102 -13.83 -28.13 5.69
N ALA A 103 -13.04 -28.23 4.62
CA ALA A 103 -12.66 -29.52 4.03
C ALA A 103 -11.77 -30.35 4.98
N ILE A 104 -10.79 -29.73 5.64
CA ILE A 104 -9.95 -30.38 6.65
C ILE A 104 -10.82 -30.86 7.80
N LYS A 105 -11.69 -30.00 8.33
CA LYS A 105 -12.60 -30.34 9.43
C LYS A 105 -13.56 -31.47 9.06
N ALA A 106 -14.14 -31.45 7.86
CA ALA A 106 -15.03 -32.51 7.38
C ALA A 106 -14.30 -33.86 7.20
N VAL A 107 -13.01 -33.83 6.83
CA VAL A 107 -12.17 -35.03 6.78
C VAL A 107 -11.87 -35.50 8.21
N GLU A 108 -11.42 -34.62 9.11
CA GLU A 108 -11.15 -34.96 10.51
C GLU A 108 -12.38 -35.56 11.20
N GLU A 109 -13.57 -34.97 11.05
CA GLU A 109 -14.82 -35.49 11.62
C GLU A 109 -15.19 -36.88 11.07
N LYS A 110 -14.90 -37.17 9.80
CA LYS A 110 -15.13 -38.50 9.20
C LYS A 110 -14.12 -39.54 9.68
N TYR A 111 -12.86 -39.14 9.89
CA TYR A 111 -11.79 -40.07 10.25
C TYR A 111 -11.60 -40.24 11.76
N ALA A 112 -11.99 -39.27 12.59
CA ALA A 112 -11.94 -39.37 14.04
C ALA A 112 -12.59 -40.66 14.59
N PRO A 113 -13.84 -41.04 14.24
CA PRO A 113 -14.43 -42.28 14.74
C PRO A 113 -13.73 -43.53 14.20
N ILE A 114 -13.15 -43.46 12.99
CA ILE A 114 -12.39 -44.58 12.40
C ILE A 114 -11.07 -44.78 13.15
N VAL A 115 -10.38 -43.70 13.52
CA VAL A 115 -9.16 -43.73 14.30
C VAL A 115 -9.43 -44.27 15.71
N GLU A 116 -10.49 -43.79 16.37
CA GLU A 116 -10.91 -44.32 17.69
C GLU A 116 -11.26 -45.81 17.62
N GLN A 117 -12.00 -46.24 16.59
CA GLN A 117 -12.30 -47.65 16.38
C GLN A 117 -11.04 -48.47 16.11
N ARG A 118 -10.13 -47.99 15.27
CA ARG A 118 -8.84 -48.64 15.03
C ARG A 118 -8.09 -48.84 16.34
N ASP A 119 -7.97 -47.79 17.15
CA ASP A 119 -7.24 -47.85 18.43
C ASP A 119 -7.89 -48.81 19.41
N ALA A 120 -9.21 -48.82 19.49
CA ALA A 120 -9.95 -49.77 20.31
C ALA A 120 -9.77 -51.23 19.84
N LEU A 121 -9.81 -51.47 18.53
CA LEU A 121 -9.60 -52.78 17.94
C LEU A 121 -8.16 -53.25 18.11
N GLU A 122 -7.18 -52.37 17.92
CA GLU A 122 -5.76 -52.66 18.10
C GLU A 122 -5.45 -53.02 19.55
N ALA A 123 -5.95 -52.25 20.52
CA ALA A 123 -5.82 -52.56 21.93
C ALA A 123 -6.48 -53.91 22.30
N SER A 124 -7.65 -54.20 21.73
CA SER A 124 -8.36 -55.47 21.95
C SER A 124 -7.59 -56.65 21.37
N LEU A 125 -7.10 -56.53 20.14
CA LEU A 125 -6.29 -57.55 19.47
C LEU A 125 -5.00 -57.82 20.25
N HIS A 126 -4.33 -56.78 20.71
CA HIS A 126 -3.12 -56.90 21.49
C HIS A 126 -3.35 -57.65 22.82
N LYS A 127 -4.45 -57.34 23.52
CA LYS A 127 -4.86 -58.05 24.73
C LYS A 127 -5.12 -59.53 24.48
N GLU A 128 -5.79 -59.87 23.36
CA GLU A 128 -6.07 -61.25 22.97
C GLU A 128 -4.81 -62.02 22.58
N LEU A 129 -3.87 -61.38 21.85
CA LEU A 129 -2.59 -61.98 21.50
C LEU A 129 -1.77 -62.33 22.73
N ILE A 130 -1.69 -61.40 23.69
CA ILE A 130 -1.01 -61.62 24.96
C ILE A 130 -1.71 -62.75 25.72
N GLY A 131 -3.01 -62.62 25.99
CA GLY A 131 -3.76 -63.63 26.76
C GLY A 131 -3.71 -65.02 26.15
N GLY A 132 -3.88 -65.13 24.83
CA GLY A 132 -3.75 -66.39 24.09
C GLY A 132 -2.33 -66.95 24.14
N GLY A 133 -1.30 -66.10 24.15
CA GLY A 133 0.10 -66.49 24.34
C GLY A 133 0.35 -67.11 25.72
N PHE A 134 -0.19 -66.50 26.77
CA PHE A 134 -0.12 -67.06 28.14
C PHE A 134 -0.91 -68.38 28.24
N ALA A 135 -2.13 -68.45 27.70
CA ALA A 135 -2.98 -69.64 27.73
C ALA A 135 -2.39 -70.87 27.03
N ARG A 136 -1.64 -70.66 25.94
CA ARG A 136 -1.03 -71.75 25.15
C ARG A 136 0.41 -72.08 25.54
N SER A 137 0.98 -71.40 26.54
CA SER A 137 2.37 -71.62 26.94
C SER A 137 2.52 -72.92 27.72
N LYS A 138 3.12 -73.94 27.09
CA LYS A 138 3.48 -75.22 27.76
C LYS A 138 4.37 -75.00 28.98
N TYR A 139 5.27 -74.02 28.93
CA TYR A 139 6.13 -73.71 30.06
C TYR A 139 5.32 -73.29 31.29
N ILE A 140 4.32 -72.42 31.10
CA ILE A 140 3.42 -71.99 32.19
C ILE A 140 2.59 -73.19 32.68
N GLN A 141 2.05 -73.99 31.77
CA GLN A 141 1.22 -75.16 32.11
C GLN A 141 1.98 -76.24 32.92
N ASP A 142 3.24 -76.52 32.55
CA ASP A 142 4.00 -77.63 33.12
C ASP A 142 4.85 -77.21 34.33
N ASN A 143 5.24 -75.94 34.45
CA ASN A 143 6.25 -75.48 35.43
C ASN A 143 5.76 -74.40 36.41
N ILE A 144 4.55 -73.85 36.22
CA ILE A 144 4.00 -72.82 37.13
C ILE A 144 2.75 -73.39 37.81
N ALA A 145 2.80 -73.52 39.14
CA ALA A 145 1.71 -74.08 39.94
C ALA A 145 0.52 -73.11 40.16
N VAL A 146 0.60 -71.89 39.61
CA VAL A 146 -0.37 -70.80 39.80
C VAL A 146 -1.22 -70.68 38.53
N PRO A 147 -2.54 -70.39 38.64
CA PRO A 147 -3.41 -70.24 37.47
C PRO A 147 -2.87 -69.24 36.43
N VAL A 148 -3.09 -69.56 35.15
CA VAL A 148 -2.58 -68.77 34.01
C VAL A 148 -3.04 -67.30 34.08
N ASP A 149 -4.27 -67.04 34.51
CA ASP A 149 -4.83 -65.69 34.64
C ASP A 149 -4.04 -64.80 35.61
N MET A 150 -3.47 -65.40 36.67
CA MET A 150 -2.63 -64.70 37.65
C MET A 150 -1.26 -64.35 37.05
N VAL A 151 -0.69 -65.26 36.25
CA VAL A 151 0.58 -65.02 35.55
C VAL A 151 0.41 -63.95 34.48
N GLN A 152 -0.71 -63.98 33.73
CA GLN A 152 -1.06 -62.94 32.76
C GLN A 152 -1.29 -61.59 33.45
N ALA A 153 -1.98 -61.54 34.59
CA ALA A 153 -2.20 -60.30 35.33
C ALA A 153 -0.88 -59.68 35.85
N THR A 154 0.07 -60.52 36.29
CA THR A 154 1.37 -60.05 36.79
C THR A 154 2.34 -59.67 35.69
N PHE A 155 2.43 -60.43 34.60
CA PHE A 155 3.48 -60.22 33.58
C PHE A 155 2.98 -59.66 32.25
N GLY A 156 1.68 -59.76 31.96
CA GLY A 156 1.09 -59.36 30.68
C GLY A 156 1.32 -57.89 30.34
N HIS A 157 1.35 -57.01 31.34
CA HIS A 157 1.58 -55.57 31.16
C HIS A 157 3.01 -55.20 30.71
N HIS A 158 3.96 -56.14 30.74
CA HIS A 158 5.33 -55.94 30.24
C HIS A 158 5.49 -56.23 28.74
N PHE A 159 4.47 -56.83 28.11
CA PHE A 159 4.40 -57.04 26.68
C PHE A 159 3.62 -55.87 26.11
N LYS A 160 4.33 -54.83 25.66
CA LYS A 160 3.79 -53.69 24.91
C LYS A 160 4.20 -53.78 23.47
#